data_AF-A0A0D2LW86-F1
#
_entry.id   AF-A0A0D2LW86-F1
#
_cell.length_a   1.000
_cell.length_b   1.000
_cell.length_c   1.000
_cell.angle_alpha   90.00
_cell.angle_beta   90.00
_cell.angle_gamma   90.00
#
_symmetry.space_group_name_H-M   'P 1'
#
loop_
_entity.id
_entity.type
_entity.pdbx_description
1 polymer ?
#
loop_
_entity_poly.entity_id
_entity_poly.type
_entity_poly.pdbx_seq_one_letter_code
_entity_poly.pdbx_strand_id
1 'polypeptide(L)'
;MWGCCAFVRGNGCCGAKAGLAFHPVDGILQAVPHVIALFIIPTHFTTHVGLLFLEAVWTANIHDCIHGKLWPVMGAGYHTIHHTTYRHNYGHYTIWMDWMLGTLRDPSDEEGKKVM
;
A
#
# COMPACT_ATOMS: atom_id res chain seq x y z
N MET A 1 1.41 -1.14 -8.00
CA MET A 1 1.58 -0.02 -7.06
C MET A 1 3.02 0.52 -7.05
N TRP A 2 3.69 0.60 -8.21
CA TRP A 2 5.15 0.80 -8.31
C TRP A 2 5.56 2.20 -8.82
N GLY A 3 4.76 3.25 -8.62
CA GLY A 3 4.95 4.50 -9.38
C GLY A 3 4.98 5.82 -8.62
N CYS A 4 4.70 5.90 -7.31
CA CYS A 4 4.20 7.16 -6.77
C CYS A 4 4.85 7.70 -5.47
N CYS A 5 6.16 7.52 -5.25
CA CYS A 5 6.87 8.30 -4.24
C CYS A 5 7.87 9.28 -4.87
N ALA A 6 7.40 10.14 -5.77
CA ALA A 6 8.08 11.41 -6.07
C ALA A 6 7.79 12.52 -5.03
N PHE A 7 6.91 12.26 -4.05
CA PHE A 7 6.48 13.26 -3.06
C PHE A 7 6.42 12.68 -1.64
N VAL A 8 7.59 12.34 -1.09
CA VAL A 8 7.76 12.16 0.37
C VAL A 8 7.73 13.55 0.99
N ARG A 9 6.75 13.84 1.87
CA ARG A 9 6.72 15.11 2.61
C ARG A 9 7.96 15.19 3.53
N GLY A 10 8.34 16.39 3.98
CA GLY A 10 9.50 16.59 4.88
C GLY A 10 9.47 15.78 6.20
N ASN A 11 8.35 15.12 6.52
CA ASN A 11 8.18 14.20 7.63
C ASN A 11 8.42 12.71 7.27
N GLY A 12 8.77 12.40 6.02
CA GLY A 12 9.03 11.03 5.57
C GLY A 12 7.81 10.26 5.06
N CYS A 13 6.59 10.82 5.05
CA CYS A 13 5.38 10.09 4.64
C CYS A 13 4.93 10.39 3.20
N CYS A 14 4.46 9.37 2.46
CA CYS A 14 3.81 9.51 1.15
C CYS A 14 2.30 9.78 1.35
N GLY A 15 1.87 11.04 1.23
CA GLY A 15 0.49 11.45 1.53
C GLY A 15 -0.55 11.01 0.47
N ALA A 16 -1.84 11.18 0.78
CA ALA A 16 -2.97 10.72 -0.06
C ALA A 16 -2.89 11.03 -1.56
N LYS A 17 -2.37 12.21 -1.94
CA LYS A 17 -2.17 12.57 -3.37
C LYS A 17 -1.15 11.67 -4.07
N ALA A 18 -0.16 11.20 -3.34
CA ALA A 18 0.84 10.25 -3.79
C ALA A 18 0.32 8.81 -3.84
N GLY A 19 -0.88 8.51 -3.34
CA GLY A 19 -1.50 7.19 -3.52
C GLY A 19 -2.27 7.04 -4.83
N LEU A 20 -2.71 8.17 -5.41
CA LEU A 20 -3.61 8.20 -6.58
C LEU A 20 -2.97 8.77 -7.84
N ALA A 21 -1.77 9.34 -7.74
CA ALA A 21 -1.11 10.02 -8.86
C ALA A 21 -0.22 9.07 -9.68
N PHE A 22 -0.84 8.13 -10.41
CA PHE A 22 -0.10 7.25 -11.32
C PHE A 22 0.11 7.87 -12.70
N HIS A 23 1.20 7.50 -13.36
CA HIS A 23 1.29 7.67 -14.81
C HIS A 23 0.12 6.89 -15.46
N PRO A 24 -0.60 7.46 -16.44
CA PRO A 24 -1.84 6.85 -16.96
C PRO A 24 -1.64 5.42 -17.47
N VAL A 25 -0.49 5.12 -18.09
CA VAL A 25 -0.17 3.76 -18.55
C VAL A 25 0.02 2.79 -17.38
N ASP A 26 0.67 3.23 -16.30
CA ASP A 26 0.90 2.38 -15.12
C ASP A 26 -0.41 2.08 -14.39
N GLY A 27 -1.33 3.05 -14.36
CA GLY A 27 -2.68 2.85 -13.83
C GLY A 27 -3.46 1.82 -14.63
N ILE A 28 -3.45 1.93 -15.97
CA ILE A 28 -4.12 0.96 -16.86
C ILE A 28 -3.52 -0.44 -16.67
N LEU A 29 -2.20 -0.58 -16.69
CA LEU A 29 -1.54 -1.88 -16.54
C LEU A 29 -1.80 -2.52 -15.17
N GLN A 30 -1.95 -1.73 -14.11
CA GLN A 30 -2.34 -2.22 -12.79
C GLN A 30 -3.80 -2.69 -12.73
N ALA A 31 -4.69 -2.10 -13.52
CA ALA A 31 -6.10 -2.50 -13.59
C ALA A 31 -6.34 -3.75 -14.45
N VAL A 32 -5.47 -4.04 -15.43
CA VAL A 32 -5.62 -5.17 -16.37
C VAL A 32 -5.87 -6.52 -15.67
N PRO A 33 -5.09 -6.93 -14.65
CA PRO A 33 -5.34 -8.20 -13.95
C PRO A 33 -6.74 -8.30 -13.35
N HIS A 34 -7.27 -7.19 -12.81
CA HIS A 34 -8.61 -7.14 -12.22
C HIS A 34 -9.70 -7.32 -13.28
N VAL A 35 -9.55 -6.70 -14.44
CA VAL A 35 -10.49 -6.84 -15.56
C VAL A 35 -10.46 -8.25 -16.13
N ILE A 36 -9.26 -8.84 -16.30
CA ILE A 36 -9.12 -10.23 -16.78
C ILE A 36 -9.76 -11.21 -15.78
N ALA A 37 -9.58 -11.00 -14.48
CA ALA A 37 -10.13 -11.88 -13.45
C ALA A 37 -11.67 -11.98 -13.51
N LEU A 38 -12.38 -10.93 -13.92
CA LEU A 38 -13.84 -10.95 -14.08
C LEU A 38 -14.32 -11.95 -15.14
N PHE A 39 -13.48 -12.30 -16.12
CA PHE A 39 -13.80 -13.30 -17.13
C PHE A 39 -13.48 -14.73 -16.70
N ILE A 40 -12.60 -14.89 -15.71
CA ILE A 40 -12.18 -16.20 -15.18
C ILE A 40 -13.07 -16.61 -14.01
N ILE A 41 -13.41 -15.67 -13.13
CA ILE A 41 -14.16 -15.89 -11.90
C ILE A 41 -15.50 -15.15 -11.99
N PRO A 42 -16.64 -15.87 -12.06
CA PRO A 42 -17.95 -15.23 -12.09
C PRO A 42 -18.17 -14.46 -10.79
N THR A 43 -18.21 -13.13 -10.89
CA THR A 43 -18.31 -12.22 -9.74
C THR A 43 -19.57 -11.38 -9.88
N HIS A 44 -20.37 -11.28 -8.80
CA HIS A 44 -21.54 -10.39 -8.80
C HIS A 44 -21.09 -8.93 -8.89
N PHE A 45 -21.85 -8.13 -9.66
CA PHE A 45 -21.56 -6.70 -9.85
C PHE A 45 -21.44 -5.94 -8.52
N THR A 46 -22.35 -6.21 -7.57
CA THR A 46 -22.33 -5.59 -6.23
C THR A 46 -21.07 -5.95 -5.45
N THR A 47 -20.62 -7.19 -5.50
CA THR A 47 -19.36 -7.63 -4.87
C THR A 47 -18.18 -6.91 -5.50
N HIS A 48 -18.13 -6.81 -6.83
CA HIS A 48 -17.06 -6.10 -7.53
C HIS A 48 -16.98 -4.62 -7.13
N VAL A 49 -18.12 -3.92 -7.12
CA VAL A 49 -18.18 -2.51 -6.69
C VAL A 49 -17.81 -2.36 -5.20
N GLY A 50 -18.26 -3.28 -4.34
CA GLY A 50 -17.89 -3.30 -2.93
C GLY A 50 -16.40 -3.48 -2.70
N LEU A 51 -15.74 -4.36 -3.47
CA LEU A 51 -14.30 -4.57 -3.42
C LEU A 51 -13.53 -3.32 -3.89
N LEU A 52 -13.96 -2.66 -4.96
CA LEU A 52 -13.36 -1.40 -5.42
C LEU A 52 -13.47 -0.29 -4.36
N PHE A 53 -14.61 -0.23 -3.65
CA PHE A 53 -14.78 0.73 -2.55
C PHE A 53 -13.83 0.43 -1.39
N LEU A 54 -13.70 -0.84 -0.99
CA LEU A 54 -12.76 -1.25 0.05
C LEU A 54 -11.30 -0.96 -0.34
N GLU A 55 -10.94 -1.16 -1.61
CA GLU A 55 -9.63 -0.81 -2.14
C GLU A 55 -9.36 0.70 -2.05
N ALA A 56 -10.36 1.55 -2.33
CA ALA A 56 -10.23 3.00 -2.17
C ALA A 56 -10.05 3.40 -0.69
N VAL A 57 -10.80 2.79 0.23
CA VAL A 57 -10.66 3.02 1.68
C VAL A 57 -9.28 2.59 2.16
N TRP A 58 -8.81 1.42 1.75
CA TRP A 58 -7.48 0.93 2.09
C TRP A 58 -6.39 1.82 1.50
N THR A 59 -6.51 2.25 0.24
CA THR A 59 -5.57 3.18 -0.41
C THR A 59 -5.47 4.49 0.37
N ALA A 60 -6.59 5.00 0.87
CA ALA A 60 -6.56 6.16 1.76
C ALA A 60 -5.80 5.87 3.06
N ASN A 61 -6.03 4.70 3.68
CA ASN A 61 -5.38 4.32 4.93
C ASN A 61 -3.84 4.14 4.82
N ILE A 62 -3.32 3.61 3.72
CA ILE A 62 -1.86 3.48 3.55
C ILE A 62 -1.16 4.80 3.18
N HIS A 63 -1.93 5.83 2.84
CA HIS A 63 -1.43 7.15 2.46
C HIS A 63 -1.93 8.30 3.36
N ASP A 64 -2.58 7.98 4.49
CA ASP A 64 -3.07 8.97 5.46
C ASP A 64 -1.95 9.57 6.33
N CYS A 65 -0.73 9.01 6.24
CA CYS A 65 0.44 9.35 7.06
C CYS A 65 0.24 9.08 8.57
N ILE A 66 -0.77 8.31 8.97
CA ILE A 66 -1.08 7.98 10.36
C ILE A 66 -0.74 6.52 10.60
N HIS A 67 0.20 6.27 11.52
CA HIS A 67 0.55 4.91 11.89
C HIS A 67 -0.37 4.39 13.00
N GLY A 68 -1.40 3.64 12.62
CA GLY A 68 -2.43 3.13 13.54
C GLY A 68 -1.99 1.97 14.47
N LYS A 69 -0.77 1.41 14.33
CA LYS A 69 -0.27 0.27 15.12
C LYS A 69 -1.21 -0.96 15.16
N LEU A 70 -1.93 -1.21 14.06
CA LEU A 70 -2.86 -2.34 13.94
C LEU A 70 -2.18 -3.52 13.27
N TRP A 71 -1.72 -4.50 14.06
CA TRP A 71 -1.20 -5.76 13.53
C TRP A 71 -2.37 -6.71 13.20
N PRO A 72 -2.40 -7.41 12.03
CA PRO A 72 -1.40 -7.46 10.96
C PRO A 72 -1.78 -6.63 9.71
N VAL A 73 -2.38 -5.45 9.87
CA VAL A 73 -2.84 -4.60 8.74
C VAL A 73 -1.68 -3.81 8.15
N MET A 74 -1.59 -3.75 6.81
CA MET A 74 -0.65 -2.87 6.11
C MET A 74 -1.14 -1.43 6.23
N GLY A 75 -0.44 -0.62 7.03
CA GLY A 75 -0.75 0.81 7.24
C GLY A 75 0.34 1.75 6.73
N ALA A 76 0.12 3.06 6.87
CA ALA A 76 0.97 4.09 6.26
C ALA A 76 2.47 4.00 6.59
N GLY A 77 2.83 3.64 7.82
CA GLY A 77 4.24 3.48 8.23
C GLY A 77 4.96 2.33 7.51
N TYR A 78 4.32 1.15 7.44
CA TYR A 78 4.89 -0.02 6.77
C TYR A 78 5.02 0.22 5.25
N HIS A 79 3.99 0.81 4.65
CA HIS A 79 3.96 1.19 3.24
C HIS A 79 5.02 2.25 2.90
N THR A 80 5.25 3.20 3.81
CA THR A 80 6.33 4.17 3.66
C THR A 80 7.70 3.49 3.63
N ILE A 81 7.96 2.54 4.53
CA ILE A 81 9.23 1.79 4.52
C ILE A 81 9.41 0.98 3.23
N HIS A 82 8.33 0.40 2.71
CA HIS A 82 8.35 -0.29 1.42
C HIS A 82 8.87 0.65 0.31
N HIS A 83 8.36 1.87 0.24
CA HIS A 83 8.79 2.85 -0.76
C HIS A 83 10.15 3.48 -0.51
N THR A 84 10.63 3.58 0.73
CA THR A 84 11.96 4.16 1.01
C THR A 84 13.08 3.14 0.88
N THR A 85 12.82 1.87 1.23
CA THR A 85 13.85 0.82 1.20
C THR A 85 13.78 -0.08 -0.02
N TYR A 86 12.62 -0.19 -0.67
CA TYR A 86 12.35 -1.08 -1.82
C TYR A 86 12.68 -2.56 -1.59
N ARG A 87 12.88 -2.97 -0.33
CA ARG A 87 13.39 -4.30 0.03
C ARG A 87 12.57 -5.01 1.12
N HIS A 88 11.57 -4.33 1.69
CA HIS A 88 10.80 -4.79 2.85
C HIS A 88 9.31 -4.51 2.65
N ASN A 89 8.46 -5.14 3.48
CA ASN A 89 7.03 -4.88 3.56
C ASN A 89 6.30 -4.97 2.21
N TYR A 90 6.40 -6.12 1.53
CA TYR A 90 5.82 -6.36 0.21
C TYR A 90 4.30 -6.63 0.23
N GLY A 91 3.74 -6.92 1.39
CA GLY A 91 2.33 -7.19 1.58
C GLY A 91 1.44 -6.07 1.04
N HIS A 92 0.32 -6.44 0.42
CA HIS A 92 -0.63 -5.45 -0.09
C HIS A 92 -1.56 -5.00 1.03
N TYR A 93 -2.51 -5.84 1.46
CA TYR A 93 -3.44 -5.48 2.55
C TYR A 93 -2.92 -5.79 3.95
N THR A 94 -2.00 -6.74 4.10
CA THR A 94 -1.53 -7.23 5.39
C THR A 94 -0.01 -7.41 5.39
N ILE A 95 0.60 -7.28 6.57
CA ILE A 95 2.03 -7.54 6.80
C ILE A 95 2.33 -9.01 7.15
N TRP A 96 1.32 -9.87 7.05
CA TRP A 96 1.38 -11.24 7.56
C TRP A 96 2.41 -12.10 6.80
N MET A 97 2.43 -12.00 5.47
CA MET A 97 3.42 -12.72 4.66
C MET A 97 4.84 -12.21 4.90
N ASP A 98 5.01 -10.90 5.08
CA ASP A 98 6.31 -10.33 5.41
C ASP A 98 6.82 -10.79 6.78
N TRP A 99 5.91 -10.96 7.75
CA TRP A 99 6.24 -11.52 9.06
C TRP A 99 6.72 -12.97 8.94
N MET A 100 6.00 -13.81 8.20
CA MET A 100 6.36 -15.21 8.03
C MET A 100 7.66 -15.41 7.24
N LEU A 101 7.91 -14.57 6.24
CA LEU A 101 9.06 -14.69 5.33
C LEU A 101 10.26 -13.82 5.75
N GLY A 102 10.14 -13.09 6.87
CA GLY A 102 11.24 -12.30 7.44
C GLY A 102 11.57 -11.00 6.69
N THR A 103 10.66 -10.51 5.84
CA THR A 103 10.80 -9.23 5.12
C THR A 103 10.11 -8.07 5.83
N LEU A 104 9.54 -8.32 7.02
CA LEU A 104 8.86 -7.31 7.83
C LEU A 104 9.86 -6.33 8.46
N ARG A 105 9.60 -5.05 8.28
CA ARG A 105 10.30 -3.96 8.98
C ARG A 105 9.29 -3.05 9.66
N ASP A 106 9.38 -2.97 10.98
CA ASP A 106 8.49 -2.13 11.79
C ASP A 106 8.89 -0.65 11.70
N PRO A 107 7.94 0.28 11.50
CA PRO A 107 8.21 1.71 11.50
C PRO A 107 8.77 2.25 12.83
N SER A 108 8.45 1.64 13.96
CA SER A 108 8.98 2.06 15.27
C SER A 108 10.49 1.84 15.39
N ASP A 109 11.06 0.83 14.71
CA ASP A 109 12.50 0.60 14.69
C ASP A 109 13.28 1.62 13.85
N GLU A 110 12.63 2.30 12.90
CA GLU A 110 13.26 3.28 12.02
C GLU A 110 13.22 4.69 12.61
N GLU A 111 12.18 5.04 13.39
CA GLU A 111 12.15 6.30 14.15
C GLU A 111 13.29 6.37 15.17
N GLY A 112 13.62 5.25 15.81
CA GLY A 112 14.73 5.16 16.77
C GLY A 112 16.12 5.41 16.16
N LYS A 113 16.31 5.13 14.87
CA LYS A 113 17.60 5.37 14.17
C LYS A 113 17.84 6.82 13.77
N LYS A 114 16.79 7.65 13.67
CA LYS A 114 16.93 9.08 13.32
C LYS A 114 17.32 9.96 14.52
N VAL A 115 17.27 9.42 15.74
CA VAL A 115 17.51 10.14 17.00
C VAL A 115 18.91 9.85 17.58
N MET A 116 19.64 8.88 17.00
CA MET A 116 21.04 8.57 17.30
C MET A 116 21.96 9.16 16.23
#